data_AF-A0A812MTY8-F1
#
_entry.id   AF-A0A812MTY8-F1
#
_cell.length_a   1.000
_cell.length_b   1.000
_cell.length_c   1.000
_cell.angle_alpha   90.00
_cell.angle_beta   90.00
_cell.angle_gamma   90.00
#
_symmetry.space_group_name_H-M   'P 1'
#
loop_
_entity.id
_entity.type
_entity.pdbx_description
1 polymer ?
#
loop_
_entity_poly.entity_id
_entity_poly.type
_entity_poly.pdbx_seq_one_letter_code
_entity_poly.pdbx_strand_id
1 'polypeptide(L)'
;MYVAGATVTILMVGTYVSRDAKLFLSSSIQWLPTVTFLLLAFFIRSSGSEKIHFVPLRLPSWLVKTQLLNLLSTSVLSLTVTFLQAQEAFAQQVLSQDAGWNHFLMYLSYSLPTVASTLAVLVPSMRSLVEQSQAHQQMLQQLDAFDEADRLLLEELIADLFDAMDEPVLSVPIHTSHWEEGEPEAGPLLEAPMDAATKERLRSCTGYPPKEAGLDVFNDYVRGPLREALVDKLGADTFLTWRMCFAAFMPYIFYCLAMSLEELLLVEVSNLTLGIQMWALCLAQWLILVCGILPLFPLYLEVARAVDSALDPGILQKLLMSLMGSVLAVLQITLGIATGGALETAVFMHSSMWLSMFFILLSLLVAVFAYHFWKDVASWCFTVTLHL
;
A
#
# COMPACT_ATOMS: atom_id res chain seq x y z
N MET A 1 24.34 -11.36 -24.38
CA MET A 1 24.51 -9.99 -23.88
C MET A 1 23.30 -9.20 -24.39
N TYR A 2 22.16 -9.34 -23.71
CA TYR A 2 20.90 -8.74 -24.13
C TYR A 2 20.82 -7.33 -23.53
N VAL A 3 20.96 -6.32 -24.37
CA VAL A 3 20.57 -4.95 -24.05
C VAL A 3 19.05 -4.92 -24.17
N ALA A 4 18.35 -5.07 -23.05
CA ALA A 4 16.92 -4.83 -22.97
C ALA A 4 16.70 -3.31 -22.94
N GLY A 5 16.28 -2.76 -24.08
CA GLY A 5 15.74 -1.41 -24.14
C GLY A 5 14.49 -1.33 -23.26
N ALA A 6 14.55 -0.51 -22.21
CA ALA A 6 13.41 -0.25 -21.34
C ALA A 6 12.43 0.68 -22.06
N THR A 7 11.32 0.13 -22.52
CA THR A 7 10.20 0.88 -23.08
C THR A 7 9.54 1.70 -21.98
N VAL A 8 9.69 3.03 -22.03
CA VAL A 8 8.93 3.98 -21.21
C VAL A 8 7.47 3.91 -21.69
N THR A 9 6.61 3.26 -20.93
CA THR A 9 5.16 3.28 -21.18
C THR A 9 4.53 4.30 -20.25
N ILE A 10 4.51 5.56 -20.68
CA ILE A 10 3.54 6.54 -20.16
C ILE A 10 2.25 6.19 -20.90
N LEU A 11 1.35 5.44 -20.26
CA LEU A 11 0.02 5.23 -20.82
C LEU A 11 -0.78 6.52 -20.60
N MET A 12 -0.49 7.55 -21.40
CA MET A 12 -1.48 8.57 -21.67
C MET A 12 -2.57 7.87 -22.48
N VAL A 13 -3.67 7.49 -21.83
CA VAL A 13 -4.89 7.22 -22.59
C VAL A 13 -5.25 8.55 -23.22
N GLY A 14 -4.82 8.73 -24.47
CA GLY A 14 -5.18 9.83 -25.33
C GLY A 14 -6.67 9.78 -25.60
N THR A 15 -7.44 10.29 -24.66
CA THR A 15 -8.85 10.60 -24.87
C THR A 15 -9.06 12.01 -24.40
N TYR A 16 -8.79 12.95 -25.31
CA TYR A 16 -9.32 14.30 -25.31
C TYR A 16 -9.01 15.16 -24.07
N VAL A 17 -8.78 16.45 -24.29
CA VAL A 17 -9.03 17.46 -23.26
C VAL A 17 -10.54 17.52 -23.04
N SER A 18 -11.07 16.51 -22.36
CA SER A 18 -12.39 16.47 -21.78
C SER A 18 -12.24 16.88 -20.31
N ARG A 19 -13.27 17.51 -19.76
CA ARG A 19 -13.29 18.18 -18.44
C ARG A 19 -12.85 17.34 -17.22
N ASP A 20 -12.57 16.06 -17.40
CA ASP A 20 -12.14 15.08 -16.39
C ASP A 20 -10.85 14.33 -16.81
N ALA A 21 -9.69 15.00 -16.79
CA ALA A 21 -8.42 14.37 -17.09
C ALA A 21 -7.93 13.48 -15.93
N LYS A 22 -7.88 12.16 -16.14
CA LYS A 22 -7.30 11.21 -15.18
C LYS A 22 -5.85 10.93 -15.54
N LEU A 23 -4.92 11.47 -14.76
CA LEU A 23 -3.50 11.22 -14.94
C LEU A 23 -3.06 9.97 -14.17
N PHE A 24 -2.59 8.97 -14.91
CA PHE A 24 -2.14 7.71 -14.35
C PHE A 24 -0.61 7.72 -14.19
N LEU A 25 -0.13 7.85 -12.95
CA LEU A 25 1.30 7.82 -12.63
C LEU A 25 1.72 6.42 -12.15
N SER A 26 2.78 5.90 -12.76
CA SER A 26 3.43 4.66 -12.33
C SER A 26 4.48 4.98 -11.27
N SER A 27 4.47 4.29 -10.13
CA SER A 27 5.36 4.52 -8.98
C SER A 27 6.83 4.10 -9.20
N SER A 28 7.23 3.83 -10.44
CA SER A 28 8.59 3.40 -10.82
C SER A 28 9.42 4.59 -11.34
N ILE A 29 9.24 5.77 -10.76
CA ILE A 29 9.95 7.00 -11.17
C ILE A 29 11.32 7.00 -10.49
N GLN A 30 12.21 6.11 -10.95
CA GLN A 30 13.63 6.16 -10.56
C GLN A 30 14.49 6.86 -11.60
N TRP A 31 13.98 7.11 -12.81
CA TRP A 31 14.85 7.38 -13.96
C TRP A 31 14.63 8.70 -14.71
N LEU A 32 13.52 9.43 -14.49
CA LEU A 32 13.30 10.76 -15.10
C LEU A 32 12.39 11.66 -14.20
N PRO A 33 12.88 12.10 -13.02
CA PRO A 33 12.11 12.94 -12.10
C PRO A 33 11.69 14.26 -12.75
N THR A 34 12.62 14.99 -13.38
CA THR A 34 12.35 16.29 -14.01
C THR A 34 11.20 16.25 -15.01
N VAL A 35 11.25 15.40 -16.04
CA VAL A 35 10.20 15.33 -17.07
C VAL A 35 8.85 14.92 -16.49
N THR A 36 8.86 14.00 -15.52
CA THR A 36 7.62 13.53 -14.88
C THR A 36 7.00 14.62 -14.00
N PHE A 37 7.82 15.35 -13.25
CA PHE A 37 7.37 16.48 -12.43
C PHE A 37 6.87 17.64 -13.30
N LEU A 38 7.51 17.89 -14.43
CA LEU A 38 7.11 18.93 -15.38
C LEU A 38 5.76 18.64 -16.02
N LEU A 39 5.55 17.41 -16.47
CA LEU A 39 4.25 16.94 -16.95
C LEU A 39 3.18 16.99 -15.86
N LEU A 40 3.51 16.56 -14.64
CA LEU A 40 2.57 16.57 -13.53
C LEU A 40 2.17 18.00 -13.15
N ALA A 41 3.14 18.89 -12.98
CA ALA A 41 2.91 20.29 -12.66
C ALA A 41 2.08 20.98 -13.76
N PHE A 42 2.33 20.66 -15.02
CA PHE A 42 1.53 21.14 -16.14
C PHE A 42 0.07 20.67 -16.07
N PHE A 43 -0.16 19.38 -15.82
CA PHE A 43 -1.51 18.83 -15.70
C PHE A 43 -2.28 19.45 -14.53
N ILE A 44 -1.64 19.60 -13.36
CA ILE A 44 -2.30 20.19 -12.19
C ILE A 44 -2.59 21.67 -12.42
N ARG A 45 -1.70 22.41 -13.09
CA ARG A 45 -1.95 23.83 -13.41
C ARG A 45 -3.08 24.02 -14.42
N SER A 46 -3.16 23.18 -15.45
CA SER A 46 -4.18 23.28 -16.51
C SER A 46 -5.56 22.79 -16.07
N SER A 47 -5.61 21.72 -15.26
CA SER A 47 -6.88 21.06 -14.89
C SER A 47 -7.37 21.36 -13.48
N GLY A 48 -6.50 21.89 -12.61
CA GLY A 48 -6.71 21.99 -11.17
C GLY A 48 -6.38 20.67 -10.45
N SER A 49 -5.84 20.76 -9.24
CA SER A 49 -5.44 19.61 -8.42
C SER A 49 -6.62 18.70 -8.03
N GLU A 50 -7.82 19.26 -7.90
CA GLU A 50 -9.02 18.53 -7.50
C GLU A 50 -9.46 17.49 -8.55
N LYS A 51 -9.13 17.71 -9.83
CA LYS A 51 -9.54 16.83 -10.93
C LYS A 51 -8.57 15.68 -11.19
N ILE A 52 -7.40 15.71 -10.56
CA ILE A 52 -6.35 14.73 -10.80
C ILE A 52 -6.50 13.58 -9.81
N HIS A 53 -6.89 12.44 -10.37
CA HIS A 53 -6.94 11.19 -9.64
C HIS A 53 -5.64 10.43 -9.81
N PHE A 54 -4.84 10.39 -8.76
CA PHE A 54 -3.68 9.51 -8.69
C PHE A 54 -4.16 8.06 -8.55
N VAL A 55 -4.17 7.32 -9.66
CA VAL A 55 -4.43 5.89 -9.65
C VAL A 55 -3.09 5.16 -9.76
N PRO A 56 -2.64 4.43 -8.72
CA PRO A 56 -1.44 3.62 -8.83
C PRO A 56 -1.70 2.54 -9.89
N LEU A 57 -1.03 2.67 -11.04
CA LEU A 57 -1.18 1.75 -12.18
C LEU A 57 -0.75 0.31 -11.86
N ARG A 58 -0.02 0.11 -10.78
CA ARG A 58 0.42 -1.20 -10.31
C ARG A 58 0.15 -1.31 -8.82
N LEU A 59 -0.32 -2.48 -8.40
CA LEU A 59 -0.27 -2.88 -7.00
C LEU A 59 1.17 -2.63 -6.49
N PRO A 60 1.33 -2.01 -5.30
CA PRO A 60 2.65 -1.80 -4.73
C PRO A 60 3.48 -3.07 -4.78
N SER A 61 4.74 -2.97 -5.19
CA SER A 61 5.59 -4.15 -5.36
C SER A 61 5.73 -4.96 -4.07
N TRP A 62 5.74 -4.28 -2.91
CA TRP A 62 5.72 -4.93 -1.60
C TRP A 62 4.45 -5.75 -1.39
N LEU A 63 3.29 -5.27 -1.86
CA LEU A 63 1.99 -5.93 -1.68
C LEU A 63 1.94 -7.23 -2.47
N VAL A 64 2.37 -7.19 -3.74
CA VAL A 64 2.44 -8.38 -4.60
C VAL A 64 3.43 -9.41 -4.05
N LYS A 65 4.62 -8.98 -3.61
CA LYS A 65 5.59 -9.86 -2.96
C LYS A 65 5.02 -10.48 -1.69
N THR A 66 4.33 -9.69 -0.87
CA THR A 66 3.69 -10.17 0.36
C THR A 66 2.65 -11.22 0.06
N GLN A 67 1.76 -10.98 -0.90
CA GLN A 67 0.72 -11.93 -1.30
C GLN A 67 1.33 -13.24 -1.82
N LEU A 68 2.36 -13.16 -2.68
CA LEU A 68 3.07 -14.34 -3.21
C LEU A 68 3.75 -15.14 -2.11
N LEU A 69 4.46 -14.45 -1.20
CA LEU A 69 5.13 -15.07 -0.07
C LEU A 69 4.12 -15.70 0.90
N ASN A 70 3.00 -15.03 1.16
CA ASN A 70 1.90 -15.59 1.95
C ASN A 70 1.37 -16.88 1.31
N LEU A 71 1.12 -16.89 0.00
CA LEU A 71 0.64 -18.08 -0.71
C LEU A 71 1.64 -19.24 -0.68
N LEU A 72 2.94 -18.94 -0.83
CA LEU A 72 4.00 -19.94 -0.69
C LEU A 72 4.04 -20.48 0.75
N SER A 73 3.98 -19.59 1.74
CA SER A 73 4.02 -19.93 3.16
C SER A 73 2.82 -20.76 3.61
N THR A 74 1.61 -20.43 3.16
CA THR A 74 0.41 -21.24 3.43
C THR A 74 0.51 -22.62 2.80
N SER A 75 1.11 -22.74 1.60
CA SER A 75 1.37 -24.04 0.97
C SER A 75 2.35 -24.89 1.79
N VAL A 76 3.44 -24.29 2.27
CA VAL A 76 4.43 -24.96 3.13
C VAL A 76 3.82 -25.34 4.49
N LEU A 77 3.02 -24.44 5.07
CA LEU A 77 2.33 -24.67 6.33
C LEU A 77 1.34 -25.84 6.21
N SER A 78 0.56 -25.91 5.13
CA SER A 78 -0.36 -27.03 4.86
C SER A 78 0.37 -28.37 4.79
N LEU A 79 1.51 -28.43 4.08
CA LEU A 79 2.37 -29.62 4.02
C LEU A 79 2.95 -29.97 5.40
N THR A 80 3.30 -28.96 6.21
CA THR A 80 3.86 -29.17 7.54
C THR A 80 2.80 -29.68 8.52
N VAL A 81 1.59 -29.12 8.48
CA VAL A 81 0.46 -29.53 9.32
C VAL A 81 0.04 -30.96 8.98
N THR A 82 -0.11 -31.30 7.69
CA THR A 82 -0.44 -32.67 7.27
C THR A 82 0.63 -33.68 7.70
N PHE A 83 1.92 -33.31 7.62
CA PHE A 83 3.01 -34.14 8.11
C PHE A 83 2.99 -34.30 9.64
N LEU A 84 2.72 -33.22 10.39
CA LEU A 84 2.61 -33.24 11.85
C LEU A 84 1.42 -34.08 12.32
N GLN A 85 0.25 -33.95 11.69
CA GLN A 85 -0.92 -34.76 11.99
C GLN A 85 -0.66 -36.25 11.77
N ALA A 86 0.09 -36.61 10.72
CA ALA A 86 0.52 -37.99 10.50
C ALA A 86 1.46 -38.52 11.61
N GLN A 87 2.21 -37.64 12.28
CA GLN A 87 3.09 -37.97 13.40
C GLN A 87 2.37 -37.95 14.76
N GLU A 88 1.38 -37.08 14.97
CA GLU A 88 0.59 -37.03 16.21
C GLU A 88 -0.28 -38.27 16.42
N ALA A 89 -0.72 -38.90 15.32
CA ALA A 89 -1.30 -40.25 15.36
C ALA A 89 -0.35 -41.29 16.02
N PHE A 90 0.95 -40.99 16.12
CA PHE A 90 1.97 -41.82 16.77
C PHE A 90 2.38 -41.35 18.18
N ALA A 91 2.05 -40.13 18.61
CA ALA A 91 2.61 -39.53 19.83
C ALA A 91 1.60 -38.70 20.65
N GLN A 92 0.60 -39.36 21.24
CA GLN A 92 -0.20 -38.75 22.32
C GLN A 92 0.64 -38.65 23.60
N GLN A 93 1.49 -37.63 23.71
CA GLN A 93 2.15 -37.29 24.97
C GLN A 93 1.25 -36.41 25.83
N VAL A 94 1.01 -36.87 27.06
CA VAL A 94 0.35 -36.08 28.10
C VAL A 94 1.34 -35.02 28.60
N LEU A 95 1.10 -33.74 28.27
CA LEU A 95 1.98 -32.61 28.63
C LEU A 95 1.76 -32.11 30.07
N SER A 96 0.58 -32.33 30.63
CA SER A 96 0.14 -31.87 31.94
C SER A 96 -0.92 -32.82 32.52
N GLN A 97 -1.13 -32.78 33.84
CA GLN A 97 -2.15 -33.61 34.50
C GLN A 97 -3.58 -33.09 34.26
N ASP A 98 -3.74 -31.83 33.87
CA ASP A 98 -5.03 -31.19 33.63
C ASP A 98 -5.39 -31.27 32.13
N ALA A 99 -6.56 -31.84 31.83
CA ALA A 99 -7.05 -32.00 30.47
C ALA A 99 -7.18 -30.66 29.72
N GLY A 100 -7.56 -29.57 30.41
CA GLY A 100 -7.66 -28.25 29.81
C GLY A 100 -6.30 -27.69 29.42
N TRP A 101 -5.30 -27.85 30.28
CA TRP A 101 -3.93 -27.44 29.95
C TRP A 101 -3.34 -28.26 28.81
N ASN A 102 -3.63 -29.56 28.73
CA ASN A 102 -3.21 -30.38 27.59
C ASN A 102 -3.82 -29.88 26.27
N HIS A 103 -5.12 -29.58 26.26
CA HIS A 103 -5.80 -29.07 25.07
C HIS A 103 -5.23 -27.72 24.64
N PHE A 104 -5.06 -26.80 25.59
CA PHE A 104 -4.49 -25.48 25.33
C PHE A 104 -3.04 -25.54 24.84
N LEU A 105 -2.18 -26.36 25.46
CA LEU A 105 -0.79 -26.50 25.06
C LEU A 105 -0.63 -27.18 23.71
N MET A 106 -1.48 -28.16 23.40
CA MET A 106 -1.55 -28.77 22.07
C MET A 106 -1.91 -27.71 21.02
N TYR A 107 -2.96 -26.92 21.28
CA TYR A 107 -3.32 -25.80 20.41
C TYR A 107 -2.18 -24.79 20.23
N LEU A 108 -1.50 -24.45 21.33
CA LEU A 108 -0.36 -23.54 21.31
C LEU A 108 0.84 -24.14 20.55
N SER A 109 1.01 -25.46 20.53
CA SER A 109 2.11 -26.09 19.79
C SER A 109 1.96 -25.95 18.27
N TYR A 110 0.73 -25.90 17.75
CA TYR A 110 0.44 -25.56 16.34
C TYR A 110 0.81 -24.11 16.00
N SER A 111 1.08 -23.27 17.01
CA SER A 111 1.62 -21.93 16.78
C SER A 111 3.05 -21.96 16.24
N LEU A 112 3.87 -22.96 16.57
CA LEU A 112 5.29 -22.98 16.19
C LEU A 112 5.50 -23.02 14.67
N PRO A 113 4.89 -23.95 13.90
CA PRO A 113 5.01 -23.95 12.44
C PRO A 113 4.43 -22.68 11.83
N THR A 114 3.32 -22.19 12.39
CA THR A 114 2.60 -21.00 11.93
C THR A 114 3.44 -19.73 12.12
N VAL A 115 4.09 -19.58 13.26
CA VAL A 115 4.98 -18.47 13.56
C VAL A 115 6.21 -18.52 12.65
N ALA A 116 6.84 -19.69 12.50
CA ALA A 116 8.00 -19.86 11.64
C ALA A 116 7.68 -19.51 10.17
N SER A 117 6.55 -20.01 9.65
CA SER A 117 6.12 -19.75 8.28
C SER A 117 5.75 -18.28 8.07
N THR A 118 5.14 -17.65 9.07
CA THR A 118 4.75 -16.23 8.99
C THR A 118 5.98 -15.31 9.06
N LEU A 119 6.97 -15.62 9.90
CA LEU A 119 8.24 -14.87 9.95
C LEU A 119 9.00 -14.93 8.62
N ALA A 120 9.00 -16.09 7.96
CA ALA A 120 9.63 -16.26 6.65
C ALA A 120 9.00 -15.35 5.57
N VAL A 121 7.73 -14.98 5.73
CA VAL A 121 7.03 -14.03 4.83
C VAL A 121 7.23 -12.60 5.26
N LEU A 122 7.06 -12.32 6.56
CA LEU A 122 7.04 -10.96 7.09
C LEU A 122 8.38 -10.27 6.88
N VAL A 123 9.51 -10.92 7.17
CA VAL A 123 10.83 -10.29 7.06
C VAL A 123 11.11 -9.72 5.65
N PRO A 124 11.01 -10.49 4.55
CA PRO A 124 11.23 -9.95 3.20
C PRO A 124 10.14 -8.96 2.77
N SER A 125 8.89 -9.17 3.16
CA SER A 125 7.78 -8.25 2.88
C SER A 125 8.02 -6.88 3.53
N MET A 126 8.49 -6.90 4.78
CA MET A 126 8.82 -5.72 5.55
C MET A 126 9.96 -4.93 4.94
N ARG A 127 11.03 -5.62 4.54
CA ARG A 127 12.13 -4.96 3.83
C ARG A 127 11.64 -4.26 2.58
N SER A 128 10.79 -4.92 1.79
CA SER A 128 10.23 -4.31 0.57
C SER A 128 9.31 -3.13 0.87
N LEU A 129 8.58 -3.15 1.98
CA LEU A 129 7.71 -2.05 2.41
C LEU A 129 8.53 -0.83 2.86
N VAL A 130 9.59 -1.06 3.64
CA VAL A 130 10.49 -0.01 4.13
C VAL A 130 11.25 0.63 2.97
N GLU A 131 11.80 -0.18 2.06
CA GLU A 131 12.46 0.32 0.84
C GLU A 131 11.50 1.19 0.01
N GLN A 132 10.21 0.82 -0.07
CA GLN A 132 9.21 1.62 -0.77
C GLN A 132 8.84 2.92 -0.02
N SER A 133 8.73 2.89 1.31
CA SER A 133 8.50 4.09 2.13
C SER A 133 9.67 5.06 2.02
N GLN A 134 10.91 4.57 2.08
CA GLN A 134 12.12 5.38 1.89
C GLN A 134 12.19 5.99 0.49
N ALA A 135 11.85 5.24 -0.55
CA ALA A 135 11.78 5.76 -1.92
C ALA A 135 10.73 6.88 -2.06
N HIS A 136 9.58 6.73 -1.39
CA HIS A 136 8.54 7.77 -1.38
C HIS A 136 9.01 9.03 -0.65
N GLN A 137 9.65 8.88 0.51
CA GLN A 137 10.22 10.00 1.26
C GLN A 137 11.31 10.72 0.44
N GLN A 138 12.17 9.97 -0.25
CA GLN A 138 13.18 10.53 -1.16
C GLN A 138 12.54 11.32 -2.31
N MET A 139 11.46 10.82 -2.90
CA MET A 139 10.70 11.54 -3.93
C MET A 139 10.14 12.87 -3.38
N LEU A 140 9.58 12.88 -2.16
CA LEU A 140 9.09 14.11 -1.54
C LEU A 140 10.22 15.09 -1.19
N GLN A 141 11.39 14.59 -0.75
CA GLN A 141 12.57 15.41 -0.51
C GLN A 141 13.14 15.99 -1.81
N GLN A 142 13.11 15.25 -2.91
CA GLN A 142 13.51 15.74 -4.23
C GLN A 142 12.56 16.83 -4.74
N LEU A 143 11.27 16.75 -4.44
CA LEU A 143 10.30 17.80 -4.74
C LEU A 143 10.55 19.07 -3.92
N ASP A 144 10.91 18.92 -2.64
CA ASP A 144 11.22 20.04 -1.75
C ASP A 144 12.55 20.72 -2.13
N ALA A 145 13.57 19.91 -2.41
CA ALA A 145 14.89 20.34 -2.86
C ALA A 145 14.97 20.54 -4.39
N PHE A 146 13.83 20.61 -5.08
CA PHE A 146 13.80 20.77 -6.54
C PHE A 146 14.42 22.13 -6.89
N ASP A 147 15.68 22.12 -7.33
CA ASP A 147 16.45 23.28 -7.77
C ASP A 147 17.26 22.84 -8.98
N GLU A 148 16.95 23.39 -10.16
CA GLU A 148 17.43 22.86 -11.43
C GLU A 148 18.79 23.46 -11.82
N ALA A 149 19.79 22.59 -11.99
CA ALA A 149 21.12 22.96 -12.49
C ALA A 149 21.11 23.39 -13.97
N ASP A 150 20.12 22.96 -14.76
CA ASP A 150 19.95 23.29 -16.19
C ASP A 150 18.83 24.33 -16.40
N ARG A 151 18.89 25.39 -15.59
CA ARG A 151 17.96 26.54 -15.57
C ARG A 151 17.55 27.05 -16.95
N LEU A 152 18.49 27.21 -17.87
CA LEU A 152 18.23 27.78 -19.20
C LEU A 152 17.35 26.88 -20.09
N LEU A 153 17.60 25.57 -20.05
CA LEU A 153 16.86 24.59 -20.85
C LEU A 153 15.44 24.41 -20.30
N LEU A 154 15.30 24.45 -18.98
CA LEU A 154 14.00 24.35 -18.33
C LEU A 154 13.18 25.64 -18.47
N GLU A 155 13.79 26.81 -18.37
CA GLU A 155 13.15 28.10 -18.64
C GLU A 155 12.59 28.14 -20.07
N GLU A 156 13.34 27.63 -21.05
CA GLU A 156 12.88 27.53 -22.43
C GLU A 156 11.73 26.53 -22.59
N LEU A 157 11.83 25.36 -21.96
CA LEU A 157 10.78 24.34 -22.00
C LEU A 157 9.49 24.81 -21.32
N ILE A 158 9.60 25.48 -20.16
CA ILE A 158 8.47 26.04 -19.41
C ILE A 158 7.83 27.19 -20.18
N ALA A 159 8.65 28.07 -20.76
CA ALA A 159 8.20 29.17 -21.62
C ALA A 159 7.42 28.64 -22.83
N ASP A 160 7.94 27.63 -23.52
CA ASP A 160 7.27 26.99 -24.65
C ASP A 160 5.98 26.28 -24.21
N LEU A 161 5.96 25.64 -23.04
CA LEU A 161 4.77 25.02 -22.49
C LEU A 161 3.68 26.04 -22.14
N PHE A 162 4.03 27.20 -21.59
CA PHE A 162 3.06 28.27 -21.31
C PHE A 162 2.51 28.86 -22.59
N ASP A 163 3.36 29.09 -23.60
CA ASP A 163 2.93 29.61 -24.90
C ASP A 163 2.02 28.60 -25.62
N ALA A 164 2.30 27.30 -25.53
CA ALA A 164 1.49 26.25 -26.13
C ALA A 164 0.11 26.08 -25.48
N MET A 165 -0.13 26.59 -24.26
CA MET A 165 -1.47 26.58 -23.65
C MET A 165 -2.39 27.66 -24.23
N ASP A 166 -1.81 28.73 -24.77
CA ASP A 166 -2.54 29.85 -25.38
C ASP A 166 -2.77 29.62 -26.88
N GLU A 167 -2.06 28.67 -27.50
CA GLU A 167 -2.41 28.19 -28.83
C GLU A 167 -3.82 27.57 -28.76
N PRO A 168 -4.80 28.09 -29.52
CA PRO A 168 -6.14 27.54 -29.51
C PRO A 168 -6.02 26.06 -29.85
N VAL A 169 -6.56 25.20 -28.98
CA VAL A 169 -6.68 23.77 -29.27
C VAL A 169 -7.40 23.67 -30.61
N LEU A 170 -6.64 23.41 -31.68
CA LEU A 170 -7.16 23.13 -33.01
C LEU A 170 -7.93 21.82 -32.87
N SER A 171 -9.19 21.93 -32.44
CA SER A 171 -10.17 20.88 -32.57
C SER A 171 -10.40 20.73 -34.06
N VAL A 172 -9.56 19.94 -34.73
CA VAL A 172 -9.84 19.48 -36.07
C VAL A 172 -11.08 18.60 -35.92
N PRO A 173 -12.27 19.03 -36.38
CA PRO A 173 -13.40 18.13 -36.41
C PRO A 173 -12.98 16.97 -37.32
N ILE A 174 -12.93 15.75 -36.77
CA ILE A 174 -12.85 14.55 -37.60
C ILE A 174 -14.21 14.44 -38.28
N HIS A 175 -14.40 15.20 -39.36
CA HIS A 175 -15.50 14.98 -40.29
C HIS A 175 -15.26 13.61 -40.92
N THR A 176 -15.95 12.61 -40.37
CA THR A 176 -16.17 11.32 -40.99
C THR A 176 -17.16 11.49 -42.13
N SER A 177 -16.72 12.06 -43.25
CA SER A 177 -17.52 12.03 -44.48
C SER A 177 -16.66 12.27 -45.71
N HIS A 178 -16.59 11.22 -46.53
CA HIS A 178 -16.37 11.22 -47.97
C HIS A 178 -15.07 11.86 -48.50
N TRP A 179 -14.18 10.97 -48.96
CA TRP A 179 -13.20 11.26 -49.99
C TRP A 179 -13.93 11.52 -51.31
N GLU A 180 -14.37 12.75 -51.55
CA GLU A 180 -14.71 13.22 -52.89
C GLU A 180 -13.58 14.11 -53.40
N GLU A 181 -13.03 13.72 -54.55
CA GLU A 181 -12.01 14.43 -55.31
C GLU A 181 -12.60 15.75 -55.83
N GLY A 182 -12.22 16.88 -55.24
CA GLY A 182 -12.67 18.19 -55.71
C GLY A 182 -11.98 19.37 -55.04
N GLU A 183 -11.06 19.98 -55.79
CA GLU A 183 -10.40 21.29 -55.60
C GLU A 183 -9.42 21.48 -54.41
N PRO A 184 -8.26 22.15 -54.65
CA PRO A 184 -7.34 22.53 -53.60
C PRO A 184 -7.86 23.82 -52.93
N GLU A 185 -8.84 23.70 -52.04
CA GLU A 185 -9.09 24.77 -51.08
C GLU A 185 -7.88 24.90 -50.15
N ALA A 186 -7.42 26.13 -49.99
CA ALA A 186 -6.29 26.50 -49.16
C ALA A 186 -6.44 25.86 -47.77
N GLY A 187 -5.56 24.90 -47.47
CA GLY A 187 -5.44 24.32 -46.14
C GLY A 187 -5.26 25.43 -45.10
N PRO A 188 -5.71 25.21 -43.86
CA PRO A 188 -5.64 26.24 -42.82
C PRO A 188 -4.19 26.69 -42.71
N LEU A 189 -4.01 28.01 -42.76
CA LEU A 189 -2.74 28.70 -42.55
C LEU A 189 -1.97 28.00 -41.43
N LEU A 190 -0.86 27.34 -41.79
CA LEU A 190 0.23 27.09 -40.86
C LEU A 190 0.61 28.47 -40.34
N GLU A 191 0.10 28.82 -39.15
CA GLU A 191 0.43 30.06 -38.48
C GLU A 191 1.95 30.14 -38.41
N ALA A 192 2.50 31.23 -38.96
CA ALA A 192 3.91 31.50 -38.90
C ALA A 192 4.34 31.45 -37.42
N PRO A 193 5.52 30.88 -37.10
CA PRO A 193 6.00 30.79 -35.73
C PRO A 193 5.91 32.18 -35.09
N MET A 194 5.10 32.28 -34.04
CA MET A 194 4.76 33.54 -33.41
C MET A 194 6.05 34.21 -32.92
N ASP A 195 6.28 35.48 -33.30
CA ASP A 195 7.54 36.14 -32.96
C ASP A 195 7.68 36.31 -31.44
N ALA A 196 8.93 36.35 -30.96
CA ALA A 196 9.22 36.44 -29.53
C ALA A 196 8.60 37.69 -28.87
N ALA A 197 8.44 38.77 -29.64
CA ALA A 197 7.84 40.02 -29.16
C ALA A 197 6.32 39.90 -28.94
N THR A 198 5.63 39.12 -29.77
CA THR A 198 4.19 38.83 -29.66
C THR A 198 3.94 37.86 -28.50
N LYS A 199 4.80 36.84 -28.32
CA LYS A 199 4.78 35.95 -27.13
C LYS A 199 4.91 36.74 -25.83
N GLU A 200 5.88 37.66 -25.75
CA GLU A 200 6.09 38.50 -24.56
C GLU A 200 4.89 39.42 -24.28
N ARG A 201 4.30 40.00 -25.34
CA ARG A 201 3.08 40.81 -25.23
C ARG A 201 1.87 40.01 -24.75
N LEU A 202 1.69 38.80 -25.26
CA LEU A 202 0.62 37.90 -24.82
C LEU A 202 0.74 37.60 -23.33
N ARG A 203 1.93 37.21 -22.85
CA ARG A 203 2.17 36.95 -21.41
C ARG A 203 1.84 38.15 -20.52
N SER A 204 2.19 39.36 -20.97
CA SER A 204 1.86 40.59 -20.24
C SER A 204 0.35 40.86 -20.14
N CYS A 205 -0.44 40.34 -21.08
CA CYS A 205 -1.90 40.55 -21.16
C CYS A 205 -2.68 39.42 -20.49
N THR A 206 -2.17 38.18 -20.50
CA THR A 206 -2.79 37.00 -19.89
C THR A 206 -2.42 36.82 -18.42
N GLY A 207 -1.45 37.59 -17.92
CA GLY A 207 -0.98 37.52 -16.53
C GLY A 207 -0.02 36.37 -16.27
N TYR A 208 0.55 35.76 -17.32
CA TYR A 208 1.62 34.80 -17.17
C TYR A 208 2.89 35.48 -16.63
N PRO A 209 3.69 34.77 -15.82
CA PRO A 209 4.97 35.29 -15.37
C PRO A 209 5.89 35.55 -16.58
N PRO A 210 6.74 36.59 -16.51
CA PRO A 210 7.77 36.82 -17.52
C PRO A 210 8.70 35.62 -17.60
N LYS A 211 9.35 35.40 -18.75
CA LYS A 211 10.22 34.22 -19.00
C LYS A 211 11.23 33.99 -17.89
N GLU A 212 11.83 35.08 -17.39
CA GLU A 212 12.85 35.11 -16.35
C GLU A 212 12.32 34.71 -14.95
N ALA A 213 11.01 34.89 -14.70
CA ALA A 213 10.35 34.52 -13.44
C ALA A 213 9.54 33.21 -13.55
N GLY A 214 9.38 32.66 -14.77
CA GLY A 214 8.58 31.47 -15.02
C GLY A 214 9.09 30.25 -14.26
N LEU A 215 10.42 30.10 -14.18
CA LEU A 215 11.05 29.01 -13.44
C LEU A 215 10.85 29.16 -11.91
N ASP A 216 10.98 30.36 -11.37
CA ASP A 216 10.79 30.59 -9.93
C ASP A 216 9.34 30.29 -9.52
N VAL A 217 8.36 30.76 -10.31
CA VAL A 217 6.94 30.45 -10.09
C VAL A 217 6.65 28.95 -10.24
N PHE A 218 7.33 28.27 -11.16
CA PHE A 218 7.21 26.82 -11.32
C PHE A 218 7.81 26.08 -10.13
N ASN A 219 9.00 26.47 -9.66
CA ASN A 219 9.66 25.87 -8.50
C ASN A 219 8.82 26.05 -7.23
N ASP A 220 8.28 27.24 -7.00
CA ASP A 220 7.38 27.52 -5.88
C ASP A 220 6.11 26.64 -5.96
N TYR A 221 5.58 26.44 -7.16
CA TYR A 221 4.44 25.56 -7.39
C TYR A 221 4.75 24.09 -7.10
N VAL A 222 5.91 23.61 -7.54
CA VAL A 222 6.38 22.23 -7.31
C VAL A 222 6.60 21.98 -5.82
N ARG A 223 7.26 22.91 -5.12
CA ARG A 223 7.60 22.81 -3.69
C ARG A 223 6.37 22.94 -2.77
N GLY A 224 5.39 23.76 -3.15
CA GLY A 224 4.18 23.98 -2.35
C GLY A 224 2.97 23.17 -2.86
N PRO A 225 2.10 23.75 -3.72
CA PRO A 225 0.83 23.16 -4.13
C PRO A 225 0.90 21.73 -4.66
N LEU A 226 1.89 21.40 -5.50
CA LEU A 226 2.04 20.06 -6.06
C LEU A 226 2.42 19.05 -4.96
N ARG A 227 3.38 19.40 -4.10
CA ARG A 227 3.79 18.56 -2.97
C ARG A 227 2.64 18.35 -1.99
N GLU A 228 1.89 19.39 -1.66
CA GLU A 228 0.71 19.31 -0.80
C GLU A 228 -0.38 18.41 -1.40
N ALA A 229 -0.68 18.56 -2.69
CA ALA A 229 -1.63 17.70 -3.39
C ALA A 229 -1.17 16.24 -3.44
N LEU A 230 0.13 15.99 -3.60
CA LEU A 230 0.70 14.64 -3.55
C LEU A 230 0.58 14.04 -2.15
N VAL A 231 0.89 14.79 -1.09
CA VAL A 231 0.75 14.34 0.30
C VAL A 231 -0.72 14.09 0.67
N ASP A 232 -1.65 14.94 0.24
CA ASP A 232 -3.09 14.75 0.45
C ASP A 232 -3.61 13.47 -0.24
N LYS A 233 -3.19 13.24 -1.49
CA LYS A 233 -3.73 12.15 -2.32
C LYS A 233 -3.04 10.81 -2.13
N LEU A 234 -1.72 10.79 -1.91
CA LEU A 234 -0.94 9.57 -1.69
C LEU A 234 -0.83 9.22 -0.20
N GLY A 235 -1.18 10.16 0.68
CA GLY A 235 -0.99 10.07 2.12
C GLY A 235 0.42 10.48 2.52
N ALA A 236 0.61 10.80 3.81
CA ALA A 236 1.95 10.86 4.39
C ALA A 236 2.63 9.49 4.29
N ASP A 237 3.98 9.45 4.26
CA ASP A 237 4.96 8.34 3.98
C ASP A 237 4.77 6.99 4.71
N THR A 238 3.67 6.89 5.41
CA THR A 238 3.50 6.30 6.72
C THR A 238 2.09 5.71 6.86
N PHE A 239 1.14 6.17 6.06
CA PHE A 239 -0.24 5.72 6.14
C PHE A 239 -0.45 4.50 5.24
N LEU A 240 -0.54 3.32 5.86
CA LEU A 240 -1.03 2.12 5.19
C LEU A 240 -2.53 2.01 5.47
N THR A 241 -3.36 2.08 4.43
CA THR A 241 -4.79 1.87 4.62
C THR A 241 -5.06 0.45 5.13
N TRP A 242 -6.05 0.28 6.02
CA TRP A 242 -6.51 -1.03 6.46
C TRP A 242 -6.92 -1.96 5.30
N ARG A 243 -7.40 -1.37 4.20
CA ARG A 243 -7.71 -2.10 2.95
C ARG A 243 -6.46 -2.73 2.34
N MET A 244 -5.32 -2.04 2.34
CA MET A 244 -4.05 -2.59 1.90
C MET A 244 -3.52 -3.65 2.85
N CYS A 245 -3.62 -3.45 4.18
CA CYS A 245 -3.25 -4.48 5.17
C CYS A 245 -4.06 -5.77 4.95
N PHE A 246 -5.39 -5.62 4.78
CA PHE A 246 -6.28 -6.74 4.50
C PHE A 246 -5.92 -7.43 3.19
N ALA A 247 -5.73 -6.66 2.11
CA ALA A 247 -5.32 -7.21 0.81
C ALA A 247 -3.98 -7.95 0.89
N ALA A 248 -3.03 -7.48 1.70
CA ALA A 248 -1.72 -8.11 1.86
C ALA A 248 -1.81 -9.51 2.48
N PHE A 249 -2.70 -9.68 3.45
CA PHE A 249 -2.90 -10.94 4.17
C PHE A 249 -4.04 -11.81 3.63
N MET A 250 -4.78 -11.37 2.61
CA MET A 250 -5.88 -12.14 2.01
C MET A 250 -5.58 -13.63 1.77
N PRO A 251 -4.43 -14.01 1.16
CA PRO A 251 -4.12 -15.43 0.96
C PRO A 251 -4.06 -16.22 2.27
N TYR A 252 -3.47 -15.62 3.31
CA TYR A 252 -3.37 -16.22 4.63
C TYR A 252 -4.73 -16.27 5.34
N ILE A 253 -5.51 -15.19 5.26
CA ILE A 253 -6.86 -15.12 5.83
C ILE A 253 -7.78 -16.20 5.25
N PHE A 254 -7.74 -16.41 3.93
CA PHE A 254 -8.52 -17.46 3.28
C PHE A 254 -8.00 -18.86 3.59
N TYR A 255 -6.67 -19.03 3.69
CA TYR A 255 -6.10 -20.29 4.12
C TYR A 255 -6.58 -20.67 5.52
N CYS A 256 -6.53 -19.73 6.48
CA CYS A 256 -7.03 -19.99 7.84
C CYS A 256 -8.52 -20.29 7.84
N LEU A 257 -9.32 -19.59 7.04
CA LEU A 257 -10.75 -19.90 6.90
C LEU A 257 -10.96 -21.33 6.36
N ALA A 258 -10.20 -21.73 5.33
CA ALA A 258 -10.29 -23.06 4.75
C ALA A 258 -9.91 -24.15 5.77
N MET A 259 -8.81 -23.96 6.51
CA MET A 259 -8.39 -24.88 7.57
C MET A 259 -9.44 -25.00 8.68
N SER A 260 -10.00 -23.88 9.14
CA SER A 260 -11.07 -23.89 10.16
C SER A 260 -12.35 -24.57 9.66
N LEU A 261 -12.63 -24.54 8.36
CA LEU A 261 -13.75 -25.26 7.76
C LEU A 261 -13.44 -26.75 7.54
N GLU A 262 -12.20 -27.12 7.26
CA GLU A 262 -11.76 -28.51 7.10
C GLU A 262 -11.82 -29.27 8.43
N GLU A 263 -11.45 -28.63 9.54
CA GLU A 263 -11.62 -29.20 10.89
C GLU A 263 -13.07 -29.60 11.17
N LEU A 264 -14.05 -28.82 10.66
CA LEU A 264 -15.48 -29.14 10.78
C LEU A 264 -15.84 -30.48 10.12
N LEU A 265 -15.16 -30.85 9.03
CA LEU A 265 -15.43 -32.09 8.29
C LEU A 265 -14.85 -33.34 8.99
N LEU A 266 -13.84 -33.17 9.84
CA LEU A 266 -13.20 -34.25 10.59
C LEU A 266 -13.90 -34.57 11.93
N VAL A 267 -14.84 -33.71 12.37
CA VAL A 267 -15.52 -33.79 13.68
C VAL A 267 -16.57 -34.90 13.77
N GLU A 268 -16.83 -35.69 12.72
CA GLU A 268 -17.70 -36.89 12.77
C GLU A 268 -17.32 -37.89 13.89
N VAL A 269 -16.12 -37.76 14.48
CA VAL A 269 -15.58 -38.65 15.51
C VAL A 269 -15.82 -38.17 16.96
N SER A 270 -16.15 -36.89 17.18
CA SER A 270 -16.35 -36.34 18.54
C SER A 270 -17.82 -36.03 18.77
N ASN A 271 -18.42 -36.60 19.83
CA ASN A 271 -19.85 -36.52 20.18
C ASN A 271 -20.43 -35.10 20.41
N LEU A 272 -19.74 -34.02 20.03
CA LEU A 272 -20.39 -32.73 19.85
C LEU A 272 -21.38 -32.87 18.71
N THR A 273 -22.62 -32.42 18.92
CA THR A 273 -23.57 -32.21 17.83
C THR A 273 -22.87 -31.40 16.74
N LEU A 274 -22.72 -32.01 15.56
CA LEU A 274 -22.04 -31.54 14.34
C LEU A 274 -22.68 -30.26 13.74
N GLY A 275 -23.01 -29.30 14.59
CA GLY A 275 -23.96 -28.22 14.36
C GLY A 275 -23.36 -26.83 14.49
N ILE A 276 -24.26 -25.85 14.59
CA ILE A 276 -24.00 -24.40 14.57
C ILE A 276 -22.91 -23.97 15.56
N GLN A 277 -22.73 -24.68 16.69
CA GLN A 277 -21.75 -24.34 17.72
C GLN A 277 -20.29 -24.50 17.25
N MET A 278 -19.95 -25.60 16.59
CA MET A 278 -18.58 -25.81 16.08
C MET A 278 -18.29 -24.82 14.95
N TRP A 279 -19.25 -24.59 14.06
CA TRP A 279 -19.13 -23.56 13.03
C TRP A 279 -18.91 -22.15 13.62
N ALA A 280 -19.66 -21.80 14.67
CA ALA A 280 -19.49 -20.53 15.36
C ALA A 280 -18.12 -20.42 16.05
N LEU A 281 -17.61 -21.51 16.62
CA LEU A 281 -16.28 -21.57 17.22
C LEU A 281 -15.19 -21.35 16.17
N CYS A 282 -15.22 -22.09 15.07
CA CYS A 282 -14.28 -21.95 13.94
C CYS A 282 -14.31 -20.52 13.37
N LEU A 283 -15.50 -19.94 13.19
CA LEU A 283 -15.65 -18.56 12.73
C LEU A 283 -15.09 -17.54 13.73
N ALA A 284 -15.32 -17.75 15.03
CA ALA A 284 -14.79 -16.89 16.08
C ALA A 284 -13.25 -16.94 16.12
N GLN A 285 -12.66 -18.14 16.03
CA GLN A 285 -11.21 -18.32 15.95
C GLN A 285 -10.61 -17.65 14.72
N TRP A 286 -11.25 -17.81 13.56
CA TRP A 286 -10.84 -17.12 12.34
C TRP A 286 -10.86 -15.59 12.52
N LEU A 287 -11.94 -15.04 13.08
CA LEU A 287 -12.03 -13.60 13.36
C LEU A 287 -10.93 -13.12 14.32
N ILE A 288 -10.67 -13.87 15.40
CA ILE A 288 -9.61 -13.57 16.37
C ILE A 288 -8.25 -13.49 15.66
N LEU A 289 -7.96 -14.46 14.78
CA LEU A 289 -6.70 -14.50 14.05
C LEU A 289 -6.58 -13.33 13.06
N VAL A 290 -7.65 -13.00 12.34
CA VAL A 290 -7.70 -11.82 11.44
C VAL A 290 -7.44 -10.54 12.23
N CYS A 291 -8.10 -10.35 13.37
CA CYS A 291 -7.88 -9.21 14.26
C CYS A 291 -6.44 -9.16 14.79
N GLY A 292 -5.80 -10.31 15.01
CA GLY A 292 -4.40 -10.38 15.40
C GLY A 292 -3.43 -9.96 14.29
N ILE A 293 -3.70 -10.36 13.05
CA ILE A 293 -2.77 -10.20 11.91
C ILE A 293 -2.86 -8.83 11.25
N LEU A 294 -4.07 -8.27 11.12
CA LEU A 294 -4.26 -6.96 10.46
C LEU A 294 -3.40 -5.80 11.01
N PRO A 295 -3.22 -5.63 12.34
CA PRO A 295 -2.41 -4.54 12.88
C PRO A 295 -0.90 -4.74 12.71
N LEU A 296 -0.43 -5.90 12.19
CA LEU A 296 0.99 -6.18 12.04
C LEU A 296 1.69 -5.12 11.18
N PHE A 297 1.22 -4.84 9.95
CA PHE A 297 1.89 -3.87 9.08
C PHE A 297 1.99 -2.46 9.68
N PRO A 298 0.93 -1.89 10.29
CA PRO A 298 1.03 -0.64 11.04
C PRO A 298 2.06 -0.70 12.18
N LEU A 299 2.02 -1.74 13.04
CA LEU A 299 2.98 -1.96 14.12
C LEU A 299 4.42 -1.95 13.60
N TYR A 300 4.65 -2.65 12.51
CA TYR A 300 5.95 -2.78 11.90
C TYR A 300 6.46 -1.44 11.32
N LEU A 301 5.61 -0.66 10.67
CA LEU A 301 5.98 0.67 10.15
C LEU A 301 6.34 1.63 11.29
N GLU A 302 5.68 1.50 12.44
CA GLU A 302 6.03 2.27 13.63
C GLU A 302 7.40 1.88 14.19
N VAL A 303 7.69 0.57 14.27
CA VAL A 303 9.02 0.09 14.66
C VAL A 303 10.07 0.55 13.67
N ALA A 304 9.79 0.46 12.36
CA ALA A 304 10.71 0.92 11.34
C ALA A 304 11.07 2.39 11.55
N ARG A 305 10.08 3.25 11.80
CA ARG A 305 10.30 4.67 12.11
C ARG A 305 11.05 4.90 13.40
N ALA A 306 10.68 4.20 14.48
CA ALA A 306 11.36 4.35 15.75
C ALA A 306 12.85 4.01 15.61
N VAL A 307 13.16 2.93 14.88
CA VAL A 307 14.53 2.52 14.57
C VAL A 307 15.23 3.51 13.63
N ASP A 308 14.55 3.97 12.58
CA ASP A 308 15.10 4.95 11.63
C ASP A 308 15.40 6.30 12.29
N SER A 309 14.60 6.71 13.29
CA SER A 309 14.83 7.95 14.04
C SER A 309 15.96 7.85 15.08
N ALA A 310 16.28 6.63 15.52
CA ALA A 310 17.23 6.38 16.59
C ALA A 310 18.63 5.98 16.09
N LEU A 311 18.75 5.50 14.85
CA LEU A 311 19.98 4.93 14.30
C LEU A 311 20.27 5.45 12.89
N ASP A 312 21.56 5.70 12.63
CA ASP A 312 22.07 6.01 11.30
C ASP A 312 21.82 4.86 10.31
N PRO A 313 21.66 5.17 9.01
CA PRO A 313 21.43 4.17 7.98
C PRO A 313 22.58 3.16 7.89
N GLY A 314 22.28 1.88 8.13
CA GLY A 314 23.30 0.85 8.16
C GLY A 314 22.78 -0.58 8.32
N ILE A 315 23.71 -1.54 8.39
CA ILE A 315 23.37 -2.96 8.60
C ILE A 315 22.70 -3.16 9.97
N LEU A 316 23.19 -2.46 11.00
CA LEU A 316 22.66 -2.56 12.36
C LEU A 316 21.19 -2.12 12.43
N GLN A 317 20.85 -1.00 11.80
CA GLN A 317 19.48 -0.49 11.69
C GLN A 317 18.55 -1.54 11.06
N LYS A 318 18.95 -2.13 9.93
CA LYS A 318 18.19 -3.17 9.23
C LYS A 318 18.01 -4.44 10.06
N LEU A 319 19.06 -4.87 10.78
CA LEU A 319 19.00 -6.02 11.68
C LEU A 319 18.06 -5.76 12.86
N LEU A 320 18.16 -4.59 13.49
CA LEU A 320 17.32 -4.23 14.63
C LEU A 320 15.84 -4.11 14.23
N MET A 321 15.57 -3.47 13.09
CA MET A 321 14.22 -3.36 12.54
C MET A 321 13.59 -4.73 12.26
N SER A 322 14.36 -5.63 11.63
CA SER A 322 13.94 -7.01 11.38
C SER A 322 13.69 -7.78 12.69
N LEU A 323 14.59 -7.65 13.67
CA LEU A 323 14.48 -8.34 14.96
C LEU A 323 13.28 -7.85 15.77
N MET A 324 13.16 -6.54 15.99
CA MET A 324 12.07 -5.94 16.76
C MET A 324 10.72 -6.25 16.11
N GLY A 325 10.65 -6.08 14.79
CA GLY A 325 9.46 -6.43 14.05
C GLY A 325 9.10 -7.91 14.16
N SER A 326 10.07 -8.82 14.02
CA SER A 326 9.85 -10.26 14.19
C SER A 326 9.34 -10.59 15.60
N VAL A 327 9.93 -10.01 16.64
CA VAL A 327 9.47 -10.21 18.03
C VAL A 327 8.02 -9.76 18.20
N LEU A 328 7.65 -8.59 17.67
CA LEU A 328 6.27 -8.11 17.73
C LEU A 328 5.30 -9.03 16.99
N ALA A 329 5.66 -9.53 15.81
CA ALA A 329 4.79 -10.48 15.11
C ALA A 329 4.67 -11.80 15.85
N VAL A 330 5.76 -12.35 16.40
CA VAL A 330 5.69 -13.56 17.23
C VAL A 330 4.73 -13.34 18.40
N LEU A 331 4.88 -12.24 19.13
CA LEU A 331 4.02 -11.91 20.27
C LEU A 331 2.55 -11.79 19.85
N GLN A 332 2.28 -11.05 18.78
CA GLN A 332 0.91 -10.79 18.31
C GLN A 332 0.24 -12.05 17.75
N ILE A 333 0.95 -12.86 16.96
CA ILE A 333 0.44 -14.13 16.42
C ILE A 333 0.20 -15.12 17.57
N THR A 334 1.16 -15.24 18.49
CA THR A 334 1.03 -16.12 19.65
C THR A 334 -0.13 -15.68 20.55
N LEU A 335 -0.35 -14.38 20.73
CA LEU A 335 -1.49 -13.85 21.46
C LEU A 335 -2.81 -14.20 20.78
N GLY A 336 -2.91 -14.07 19.46
CA GLY A 336 -4.09 -14.45 18.68
C GLY A 336 -4.39 -15.95 18.82
N ILE A 337 -3.36 -16.80 18.66
CA ILE A 337 -3.49 -18.26 18.78
C ILE A 337 -3.84 -18.66 20.21
N ALA A 338 -3.19 -18.08 21.22
CA ALA A 338 -3.51 -18.34 22.62
C ALA A 338 -4.96 -17.92 22.96
N THR A 339 -5.44 -16.82 22.37
CA THR A 339 -6.84 -16.39 22.53
C THR A 339 -7.79 -17.42 21.90
N GLY A 340 -7.50 -17.91 20.69
CA GLY A 340 -8.27 -18.96 20.03
C GLY A 340 -8.28 -20.29 20.80
N GLY A 341 -7.12 -20.71 21.31
CA GLY A 341 -6.98 -21.95 22.09
C GLY A 341 -7.65 -21.87 23.46
N ALA A 342 -7.64 -20.70 24.11
CA ALA A 342 -8.37 -20.49 25.35
C ALA A 342 -9.89 -20.55 25.14
N LEU A 343 -10.39 -19.97 24.03
CA LEU A 343 -11.81 -20.07 23.65
C LEU A 343 -12.21 -21.53 23.40
N GLU A 344 -11.40 -22.24 22.62
CA GLU A 344 -11.63 -23.65 22.30
C GLU A 344 -11.68 -24.50 23.56
N THR A 345 -10.67 -24.37 24.41
CA THR A 345 -10.58 -25.10 25.68
C THR A 345 -11.78 -24.77 26.59
N ALA A 346 -12.23 -23.51 26.61
CA ALA A 346 -13.41 -23.12 27.38
C ALA A 346 -14.68 -23.82 26.88
N VAL A 347 -14.86 -23.93 25.56
CA VAL A 347 -16.03 -24.60 24.95
C VAL A 347 -15.98 -26.11 25.17
N PHE A 348 -14.86 -26.77 24.89
CA PHE A 348 -14.76 -28.22 25.04
C PHE A 348 -14.81 -28.67 26.51
N MET A 349 -14.09 -27.98 27.39
CA MET A 349 -14.00 -28.37 28.81
C MET A 349 -15.11 -27.77 29.68
N HIS A 350 -15.99 -26.94 29.10
CA HIS A 350 -17.06 -26.23 29.82
C HIS A 350 -16.55 -25.49 31.07
N SER A 351 -15.36 -24.87 30.96
CA SER A 351 -14.63 -24.32 32.10
C SER A 351 -14.71 -22.79 32.16
N SER A 352 -15.22 -22.27 33.28
CA SER A 352 -15.30 -20.83 33.55
C SER A 352 -13.93 -20.16 33.71
N MET A 353 -12.92 -20.92 34.14
CA MET A 353 -11.54 -20.45 34.25
C MET A 353 -10.99 -20.11 32.86
N TRP A 354 -11.13 -21.03 31.89
CA TRP A 354 -10.66 -20.82 30.53
C TRP A 354 -11.44 -19.72 29.80
N LEU A 355 -12.74 -19.60 30.07
CA LEU A 355 -13.54 -18.49 29.56
C LEU A 355 -13.03 -17.13 30.09
N SER A 356 -12.66 -17.06 31.36
CA SER A 356 -12.06 -15.84 31.95
C SER A 356 -10.71 -15.52 31.31
N MET A 357 -9.87 -16.53 31.10
CA MET A 357 -8.59 -16.39 30.40
C MET A 357 -8.77 -15.90 28.96
N PHE A 358 -9.75 -16.45 28.24
CA PHE A 358 -10.12 -15.98 26.91
C PHE A 358 -10.48 -14.48 26.90
N PHE A 359 -11.33 -14.02 27.82
CA PHE A 359 -11.70 -12.60 27.87
C PHE A 359 -10.51 -11.68 28.20
N ILE A 360 -9.58 -12.12 29.06
CA ILE A 360 -8.35 -11.37 29.35
C ILE A 360 -7.50 -11.25 28.09
N LEU A 361 -7.24 -12.37 27.39
CA LEU A 361 -6.43 -12.38 26.18
C LEU A 361 -7.09 -11.60 25.03
N LEU A 362 -8.40 -11.74 24.85
CA LEU A 362 -9.18 -10.98 23.88
C LEU A 362 -9.13 -9.48 24.19
N SER A 363 -9.23 -9.08 25.45
CA SER A 363 -9.12 -7.67 25.85
C SER A 363 -7.75 -7.09 25.50
N LEU A 364 -6.67 -7.86 25.70
CA LEU A 364 -5.32 -7.47 25.28
C LEU A 364 -5.23 -7.34 23.76
N LEU A 365 -5.76 -8.31 23.01
CA LEU A 365 -5.77 -8.30 21.55
C LEU A 365 -6.54 -7.09 20.99
N VAL A 366 -7.72 -6.82 21.53
CA VAL A 366 -8.56 -5.67 21.17
C VAL A 366 -7.89 -4.36 21.57
N ALA A 367 -7.21 -4.29 22.72
CA ALA A 367 -6.47 -3.10 23.12
C ALA A 367 -5.33 -2.77 22.13
N VAL A 368 -4.57 -3.78 21.68
CA VAL A 368 -3.55 -3.60 20.63
C VAL A 368 -4.19 -3.13 19.34
N PHE A 369 -5.27 -3.78 18.89
CA PHE A 369 -5.98 -3.39 17.68
C PHE A 369 -6.53 -1.95 17.76
N ALA A 370 -7.18 -1.61 18.87
CA ALA A 370 -7.79 -0.31 19.10
C ALA A 370 -6.75 0.81 19.21
N TYR A 371 -5.60 0.56 19.83
CA TYR A 371 -4.50 1.52 19.91
C TYR A 371 -4.06 1.98 18.51
N HIS A 372 -3.88 1.04 17.57
CA HIS A 372 -3.50 1.38 16.20
C HIS A 372 -4.66 1.98 15.41
N PHE A 373 -5.87 1.41 15.53
CA PHE A 373 -7.04 1.92 14.84
C PHE A 373 -7.36 3.37 15.24
N TRP A 374 -7.34 3.70 16.53
CA TRP A 374 -7.62 5.06 16.98
C TRP A 374 -6.51 6.05 16.65
N LYS A 375 -5.25 5.62 16.65
CA LYS A 375 -4.13 6.48 16.24
C LYS A 375 -4.31 6.93 14.78
N ASP A 376 -4.71 6.01 13.90
CA ASP A 376 -5.00 6.32 12.50
C ASP A 376 -6.20 7.27 12.37
N VAL A 377 -7.31 6.98 13.06
CA VAL A 377 -8.52 7.82 13.01
C VAL A 377 -8.27 9.22 13.57
N ALA A 378 -7.55 9.33 14.69
CA ALA A 378 -7.20 10.61 15.28
C ALA A 378 -6.31 11.45 14.36
N SER A 379 -5.33 10.81 13.69
CA SER A 379 -4.50 11.51 12.69
C SER A 379 -5.33 12.04 11.53
N TRP A 380 -6.34 11.29 11.09
CA TRP A 380 -7.20 11.69 9.97
C TRP A 380 -8.16 12.83 10.37
N CYS A 381 -8.80 12.73 11.54
CA CYS A 381 -9.67 13.78 12.06
C CYS A 381 -8.92 15.11 12.28
N PHE A 382 -7.66 15.05 12.74
CA PHE A 382 -6.86 16.27 12.96
C PHE A 382 -6.55 16.98 11.63
N THR A 383 -6.20 16.24 10.57
CA THR A 383 -5.94 16.82 9.24
C THR A 383 -7.19 17.45 8.64
N VAL A 384 -8.36 16.81 8.75
CA VAL A 384 -9.62 17.35 8.21
C VAL A 384 -10.05 18.63 8.94
N THR A 385 -9.81 18.72 10.25
CA THR A 385 -10.19 19.89 11.06
C THR A 385 -9.28 21.11 10.80
N LEU A 386 -8.08 20.90 10.26
CA LEU A 386 -7.15 21.98 9.91
C LEU A 386 -7.44 22.62 8.54
N HIS A 387 -8.25 21.95 7.70
CA HIS A 387 -8.65 22.43 6.38
C HIS A 387 -10.09 22.97 6.33
N LEU A 388 -10.82 22.93 7.45
CA LEU A 388 -12.11 23.59 7.67
C LEU A 388 -11.90 24.86 8.51
#